data_AF-A0AAD7JFK5-F1
#
_entry.id   AF-A0AAD7JFK5-F1
#
_cell.length_a   1.000
_cell.length_b   1.000
_cell.length_c   1.000
_cell.angle_alpha   90.00
_cell.angle_beta   90.00
_cell.angle_gamma   90.00
#
_symmetry.space_group_name_H-M   'P 1'
#
loop_
_entity.id
_entity.type
_entity.pdbx_description
1 polymer ?
#
loop_
_entity_poly.entity_id
_entity_poly.type
_entity_poly.pdbx_seq_one_letter_code
_entity_poly.pdbx_strand_id
1 'polypeptide(L)'
;MAAFDRSEWIPLGKSWKDVLKSVRKVCSSDLAIPDAITSQILPEAMISIHALLDFSLPRPSPVTSAPPDTSLFFSKYSPSTVDGLTITRLRHLGPRHAAWLDGYISVKYAHIPGDTVWNAVADIRGNIRNPWVTCRDWVKNQLGNRRKPDLRKYATDITRLLGILPWNTLKRGLSDASPIHSLSRFLGTRWLSSTDINDMVEMLSERIAADPDLAGAVRVEMVEFTARLTTAFRQRESVDYHEAQGMRWLRVLGEDIFGNGERLITVAPLSDYNNEKHWVTIEVDRAETLFHYGDSLKDDVPASLCQVYEWWMSQHTVSPIGRGTLPTSTQTDGRSCGMLAANAAVRAVYPTTPFMQQENIAAERLKMFSSLANYILDRIADEEAEDLGLGSV
;
A
#
# COMPACT_ATOMS: atom_id res chain seq x y z
N MET A 1 -18.07 -2.48 -39.45
CA MET A 1 -16.74 -3.11 -39.26
C MET A 1 -16.78 -4.45 -39.97
N ALA A 2 -15.82 -4.75 -40.84
CA ALA A 2 -15.75 -6.08 -41.45
C ALA A 2 -15.56 -7.14 -40.35
N ALA A 3 -16.30 -8.24 -40.42
CA ALA A 3 -16.16 -9.35 -39.50
C ALA A 3 -14.76 -9.97 -39.66
N PHE A 4 -14.13 -10.37 -38.55
CA PHE A 4 -12.86 -11.08 -38.58
C PHE A 4 -13.08 -12.49 -39.14
N ASP A 5 -12.54 -12.79 -40.33
CA ASP A 5 -12.48 -14.15 -40.85
C ASP A 5 -11.16 -14.81 -40.42
N ARG A 6 -11.24 -15.82 -39.55
CA ARG A 6 -10.08 -16.55 -39.03
C ARG A 6 -9.27 -17.23 -40.13
N SER A 7 -9.93 -17.69 -41.20
CA SER A 7 -9.31 -18.43 -42.30
C SER A 7 -8.40 -17.56 -43.17
N GLU A 8 -8.68 -16.26 -43.25
CA GLU A 8 -7.85 -15.29 -43.96
C GLU A 8 -6.57 -14.93 -43.22
N TRP A 9 -6.44 -15.29 -41.93
CA TRP A 9 -5.32 -14.87 -41.10
C TRP A 9 -4.50 -16.05 -40.55
N ILE A 10 -5.08 -17.24 -40.42
CA ILE A 10 -4.47 -18.40 -39.75
C ILE A 10 -4.70 -19.67 -40.60
N PRO A 11 -3.67 -20.42 -41.07
CA PRO A 11 -2.22 -20.20 -40.97
C PRO A 11 -1.56 -19.81 -42.29
N LEU A 12 -1.54 -18.51 -42.62
CA LEU A 12 -1.02 -18.02 -43.91
C LEU A 12 0.42 -17.48 -43.85
N GLY A 13 1.20 -17.80 -42.81
CA GLY A 13 2.59 -17.36 -42.68
C GLY A 13 2.76 -15.85 -42.53
N LYS A 14 1.73 -15.16 -42.00
CA LYS A 14 1.74 -13.70 -41.85
C LYS A 14 2.71 -13.25 -40.75
N SER A 15 3.32 -12.09 -40.94
CA SER A 15 4.17 -11.45 -39.93
C SER A 15 3.30 -10.66 -38.93
N TRP A 16 3.59 -10.79 -37.62
CA TRP A 16 2.85 -10.05 -36.58
C TRP A 16 2.91 -8.53 -36.73
N LYS A 17 4.00 -8.01 -37.33
CA LYS A 17 4.17 -6.56 -37.54
C LYS A 17 3.06 -5.98 -38.42
N ASP A 18 2.50 -6.80 -39.31
CA ASP A 18 1.54 -6.41 -40.35
C ASP A 18 0.08 -6.73 -39.97
N VAL A 19 -0.14 -7.22 -38.74
CA VAL A 19 -1.47 -7.60 -38.24
C VAL A 19 -2.28 -6.37 -37.84
N LEU A 20 -3.49 -6.26 -38.41
CA LEU A 20 -4.46 -5.20 -38.11
C LEU A 20 -4.86 -5.16 -36.63
N LYS A 21 -5.21 -3.96 -36.11
CA LYS A 21 -5.64 -3.78 -34.70
C LYS A 21 -6.80 -4.69 -34.29
N SER A 22 -7.77 -4.91 -35.19
CA SER A 22 -8.92 -5.81 -34.95
C SER A 22 -8.48 -7.26 -34.71
N VAL A 23 -7.54 -7.75 -35.52
CA VAL A 23 -6.96 -9.10 -35.39
C VAL A 23 -6.13 -9.22 -34.11
N ARG A 24 -5.38 -8.16 -33.73
CA ARG A 24 -4.66 -8.13 -32.44
C ARG A 24 -5.62 -8.28 -31.26
N LYS A 25 -6.78 -7.61 -31.28
CA LYS A 25 -7.81 -7.73 -30.24
C LYS A 25 -8.37 -9.16 -30.14
N VAL A 26 -8.65 -9.81 -31.28
CA VAL A 26 -9.11 -11.21 -31.30
C VAL A 26 -8.03 -12.14 -30.76
N CYS A 27 -6.78 -11.97 -31.19
CA CYS A 27 -5.64 -12.75 -30.69
C CYS A 27 -5.47 -12.59 -29.17
N SER A 28 -5.57 -11.37 -28.63
CA SER A 28 -5.54 -11.14 -27.19
C SER A 28 -6.67 -11.84 -26.45
N SER A 29 -7.88 -11.87 -27.02
CA SER A 29 -9.03 -12.59 -26.45
C SER A 29 -8.82 -14.12 -26.49
N ASP A 30 -8.32 -14.66 -27.60
CA ASP A 30 -8.04 -16.09 -27.79
C ASP A 30 -6.89 -16.57 -26.89
N LEU A 31 -5.94 -15.70 -26.57
CA LEU A 31 -4.79 -15.98 -25.71
C LEU A 31 -5.05 -15.68 -24.23
N ALA A 32 -6.24 -15.20 -23.87
CA ALA A 32 -6.64 -15.01 -22.48
C ALA A 32 -6.72 -16.36 -21.76
N ILE A 33 -6.27 -16.41 -20.51
CA ILE A 33 -6.36 -17.63 -19.70
C ILE A 33 -7.79 -17.71 -19.17
N PRO A 34 -8.52 -18.83 -19.39
CA PRO A 34 -9.86 -19.01 -18.85
C PRO A 34 -9.88 -18.82 -17.32
N ASP A 35 -10.90 -18.14 -16.80
CA ASP A 35 -11.03 -17.87 -15.36
C ASP A 35 -10.97 -19.14 -14.51
N ALA A 36 -11.57 -20.23 -14.99
CA ALA A 36 -11.53 -21.54 -14.33
C ALA A 36 -10.10 -22.08 -14.15
N ILE A 37 -9.16 -21.74 -15.04
CA ILE A 37 -7.74 -22.10 -14.92
C ILE A 37 -7.02 -21.09 -14.02
N THR A 38 -7.34 -19.80 -14.15
CA THR A 38 -6.79 -18.74 -13.30
C THR A 38 -7.05 -19.02 -11.82
N SER A 39 -8.29 -19.37 -11.43
CA SER A 39 -8.66 -19.70 -10.05
C SER A 39 -8.00 -20.97 -9.50
N GLN A 40 -7.50 -21.86 -10.37
CA GLN A 40 -6.72 -23.03 -9.93
C GLN A 40 -5.25 -22.69 -9.67
N ILE A 41 -4.73 -21.65 -10.33
CA ILE A 41 -3.31 -21.28 -10.29
C ILE A 41 -3.04 -20.15 -9.30
N LEU A 42 -3.98 -19.20 -9.21
CA LEU A 42 -3.90 -18.04 -8.35
C LEU A 42 -4.90 -18.18 -7.20
N PRO A 43 -4.52 -17.78 -5.98
CA PRO A 43 -5.46 -17.68 -4.88
C PRO A 43 -6.54 -16.65 -5.20
N GLU A 44 -7.81 -16.96 -4.90
CA GLU A 44 -8.90 -15.99 -5.00
C GLU A 44 -8.67 -14.81 -4.04
N ALA A 45 -9.13 -13.61 -4.41
CA ALA A 45 -8.86 -12.40 -3.63
C ALA A 45 -9.46 -12.42 -2.20
N MET A 46 -10.55 -13.16 -2.02
CA MET A 46 -11.34 -13.23 -0.78
C MET A 46 -10.86 -14.30 0.20
N ILE A 47 -9.92 -15.18 -0.18
CA ILE A 47 -9.40 -16.14 0.80
C ILE A 47 -8.64 -15.41 1.90
N SER A 48 -8.64 -15.97 3.10
CA SER A 48 -7.92 -15.34 4.21
C SER A 48 -6.40 -15.36 4.01
N ILE A 49 -5.69 -14.49 4.73
CA ILE A 49 -4.23 -14.49 4.73
C ILE A 49 -3.66 -15.85 5.14
N HIS A 50 -4.26 -16.54 6.12
CA HIS A 50 -3.86 -17.92 6.44
C HIS A 50 -4.04 -18.87 5.26
N ALA A 51 -5.19 -18.82 4.58
CA ALA A 51 -5.43 -19.64 3.39
C ALA A 51 -4.43 -19.31 2.26
N LEU A 52 -4.08 -18.04 2.05
CA LEU A 52 -3.03 -17.63 1.11
C LEU A 52 -1.67 -18.26 1.46
N LEU A 53 -1.31 -18.30 2.75
CA LEU A 53 -0.04 -18.87 3.20
C LEU A 53 0.04 -20.38 3.00
N ASP A 54 -1.10 -21.07 2.99
CA ASP A 54 -1.19 -22.51 2.76
C ASP A 54 -1.46 -22.85 1.28
N PHE A 55 -1.87 -21.88 0.47
CA PHE A 55 -2.11 -22.04 -0.96
C PHE A 55 -0.84 -22.51 -1.69
N SER A 56 -0.97 -23.56 -2.48
CA SER A 56 0.15 -24.17 -3.22
C SER A 56 0.36 -23.46 -4.56
N LEU A 57 1.22 -22.44 -4.57
CA LEU A 57 1.61 -21.75 -5.80
C LEU A 57 2.49 -22.65 -6.69
N PRO A 58 2.28 -22.69 -8.01
CA PRO A 58 3.08 -23.49 -8.93
C PRO A 58 4.57 -23.18 -8.83
N ARG A 59 5.41 -24.19 -8.60
CA ARG A 59 6.86 -23.99 -8.52
C ARG A 59 7.44 -23.77 -9.92
N PRO A 60 8.21 -22.68 -10.15
CA PRO A 60 8.92 -22.51 -11.40
C PRO A 60 9.94 -23.63 -11.51
N SER A 61 9.90 -24.36 -12.62
CA SER A 61 10.87 -25.39 -12.91
C SER A 61 12.23 -24.76 -13.26
N PRO A 62 13.38 -25.34 -12.84
CA PRO A 62 14.71 -24.76 -13.05
C PRO A 62 15.04 -24.63 -14.55
N VAL A 63 15.42 -23.43 -15.00
CA VAL A 63 15.67 -23.10 -16.42
C VAL A 63 16.61 -24.11 -17.07
N THR A 64 16.18 -24.74 -18.17
CA THR A 64 17.08 -25.46 -19.10
C THR A 64 17.50 -24.49 -20.19
N SER A 65 18.81 -24.42 -20.45
CA SER A 65 19.46 -23.48 -21.37
C SER A 65 19.22 -23.73 -22.87
N ALA A 66 18.40 -24.73 -23.24
CA ALA A 66 18.12 -25.01 -24.64
C ALA A 66 17.07 -24.01 -25.21
N PRO A 67 17.23 -23.55 -26.46
CA PRO A 67 16.25 -22.71 -27.12
C PRO A 67 14.89 -23.44 -27.19
N PRO A 68 13.79 -22.77 -26.82
CA PRO A 68 12.49 -23.40 -26.73
C PRO A 68 11.94 -23.74 -28.13
N ASP A 69 11.86 -25.03 -28.47
CA ASP A 69 11.08 -25.51 -29.62
C ASP A 69 9.59 -25.18 -29.41
N THR A 70 9.02 -24.34 -30.29
CA THR A 70 7.62 -23.90 -30.25
C THR A 70 6.62 -25.06 -30.23
N SER A 71 6.95 -26.22 -30.78
CA SER A 71 6.10 -27.42 -30.78
C SER A 71 5.90 -28.03 -29.37
N LEU A 72 6.83 -27.74 -28.45
CA LEU A 72 6.74 -28.13 -27.04
C LEU A 72 5.73 -27.26 -26.26
N PHE A 73 5.43 -26.07 -26.76
CA PHE A 73 4.66 -25.06 -26.02
C PHE A 73 3.27 -24.81 -26.59
N PHE A 74 3.06 -25.17 -27.86
CA PHE A 74 1.79 -24.99 -28.55
C PHE A 74 1.27 -26.32 -29.11
N SER A 75 -0.05 -26.41 -29.24
CA SER A 75 -0.73 -27.58 -29.80
C SER A 75 -1.75 -27.12 -30.84
N LYS A 76 -1.87 -27.91 -31.91
CA LYS A 76 -2.94 -27.78 -32.92
C LYS A 76 -4.21 -28.55 -32.53
N TYR A 77 -4.18 -29.23 -31.38
CA TYR A 77 -5.32 -29.94 -30.81
C TYR A 77 -6.03 -29.06 -29.78
N SER A 78 -7.29 -29.37 -29.50
CA SER A 78 -8.04 -28.70 -28.44
C SER A 78 -7.36 -28.88 -27.06
N PRO A 79 -7.48 -27.91 -26.14
CA PRO A 79 -6.91 -28.04 -24.79
C PRO A 79 -7.49 -29.27 -24.07
N SER A 80 -6.63 -30.03 -23.41
CA SER A 80 -7.06 -31.06 -22.43
C SER A 80 -7.27 -30.41 -21.05
N THR A 81 -7.93 -31.13 -20.14
CA THR A 81 -8.03 -30.73 -18.73
C THR A 81 -6.64 -30.54 -18.12
N VAL A 82 -6.44 -29.43 -17.41
CA VAL A 82 -5.17 -29.12 -16.74
C VAL A 82 -5.02 -30.05 -15.53
N ASP A 83 -3.97 -30.87 -15.51
CA ASP A 83 -3.60 -31.68 -14.36
C ASP A 83 -2.43 -31.04 -13.56
N GLY A 84 -2.19 -31.51 -12.35
CA GLY A 84 -1.11 -30.98 -11.50
C GLY A 84 0.30 -31.13 -12.11
N LEU A 85 0.51 -32.14 -12.97
CA LEU A 85 1.78 -32.34 -13.68
C LEU A 85 1.99 -31.25 -14.74
N THR A 86 0.95 -30.88 -15.46
CA THR A 86 0.95 -29.77 -16.43
C THR A 86 1.32 -28.45 -15.74
N ILE A 87 0.83 -28.24 -14.51
CA ILE A 87 1.14 -27.05 -13.70
C ILE A 87 2.62 -26.94 -13.32
N THR A 88 3.30 -28.06 -13.03
CA THR A 88 4.71 -28.04 -12.57
C THR A 88 5.74 -27.79 -13.68
N ARG A 89 5.37 -27.91 -14.96
CA ARG A 89 6.29 -27.85 -16.11
C ARG A 89 6.43 -26.47 -16.74
N LEU A 90 5.97 -25.42 -16.07
CA LEU A 90 5.77 -24.07 -16.64
C LEU A 90 7.08 -23.23 -16.64
N ARG A 91 7.42 -22.64 -17.80
CA ARG A 91 8.64 -21.82 -18.12
C ARG A 91 8.35 -20.76 -19.23
N HIS A 92 9.32 -19.96 -19.68
CA HIS A 92 9.18 -18.88 -20.69
C HIS A 92 8.62 -19.24 -22.09
N LEU A 93 7.73 -18.44 -22.69
CA LEU A 93 7.36 -18.61 -24.12
C LEU A 93 8.23 -17.82 -25.08
N GLY A 94 8.45 -18.45 -26.24
CA GLY A 94 8.79 -17.77 -27.48
C GLY A 94 7.62 -16.97 -28.09
N PRO A 95 7.73 -16.54 -29.36
CA PRO A 95 6.82 -15.57 -29.98
C PRO A 95 5.41 -16.13 -30.23
N ARG A 96 4.50 -15.93 -29.28
CA ARG A 96 3.12 -16.46 -29.28
C ARG A 96 2.26 -16.01 -30.44
N HIS A 97 2.50 -14.78 -30.87
CA HIS A 97 1.78 -14.19 -31.98
C HIS A 97 2.10 -14.90 -33.29
N ALA A 98 3.35 -15.34 -33.47
CA ALA A 98 3.73 -16.16 -34.62
C ALA A 98 3.05 -17.53 -34.53
N ALA A 99 3.11 -18.20 -33.37
CA ALA A 99 2.44 -19.50 -33.19
C ALA A 99 0.92 -19.43 -33.38
N TRP A 100 0.24 -18.40 -32.89
CA TRP A 100 -1.20 -18.22 -33.15
C TRP A 100 -1.49 -18.03 -34.65
N LEU A 101 -0.65 -17.25 -35.35
CA LEU A 101 -0.70 -17.12 -36.81
C LEU A 101 -0.31 -18.41 -37.54
N ASP A 102 0.43 -19.33 -36.93
CA ASP A 102 0.81 -20.64 -37.51
C ASP A 102 -0.24 -21.75 -37.28
N GLY A 103 -1.42 -21.38 -36.76
CA GLY A 103 -2.56 -22.29 -36.63
C GLY A 103 -2.53 -23.15 -35.39
N TYR A 104 -1.76 -22.76 -34.38
CA TYR A 104 -1.86 -23.38 -33.07
C TYR A 104 -3.09 -22.82 -32.34
N ILE A 105 -3.96 -23.73 -31.89
CA ILE A 105 -5.26 -23.40 -31.30
C ILE A 105 -5.32 -23.63 -29.79
N SER A 106 -4.31 -24.29 -29.22
CA SER A 106 -4.14 -24.38 -27.79
C SER A 106 -2.69 -24.19 -27.39
N VAL A 107 -2.54 -23.72 -26.16
CA VAL A 107 -1.26 -23.44 -25.56
C VAL A 107 -1.00 -24.55 -24.55
N LYS A 108 0.04 -25.36 -24.75
CA LYS A 108 0.46 -26.36 -23.76
C LYS A 108 1.06 -25.69 -22.51
N TYR A 109 1.41 -24.41 -22.62
CA TYR A 109 2.33 -23.71 -21.74
C TYR A 109 2.28 -22.20 -21.99
N ALA A 110 2.04 -21.34 -20.99
CA ALA A 110 1.80 -19.89 -21.20
C ALA A 110 2.47 -18.91 -20.18
N HIS A 111 3.77 -18.59 -20.27
CA HIS A 111 4.43 -17.34 -19.80
C HIS A 111 4.59 -16.23 -20.88
N ILE A 112 3.96 -15.06 -20.78
CA ILE A 112 4.12 -13.91 -21.72
C ILE A 112 5.01 -12.90 -21.00
N PRO A 113 5.92 -12.19 -21.68
CA PRO A 113 6.36 -10.88 -21.21
C PRO A 113 5.16 -9.91 -21.18
N GLY A 114 4.66 -9.55 -19.99
CA GLY A 114 3.47 -8.70 -19.78
C GLY A 114 2.69 -9.07 -18.51
N ASP A 115 1.52 -8.48 -18.27
CA ASP A 115 0.61 -8.84 -17.15
C ASP A 115 0.13 -10.29 -17.30
N THR A 116 0.90 -11.22 -16.77
CA THR A 116 0.62 -12.65 -16.88
C THR A 116 0.36 -13.26 -15.54
N VAL A 117 -0.37 -14.37 -15.56
CA VAL A 117 -0.53 -15.26 -14.41
C VAL A 117 0.82 -15.61 -13.77
N TRP A 118 1.92 -15.68 -14.51
CA TRP A 118 3.24 -15.94 -13.93
C TRP A 118 3.89 -14.76 -13.26
N ASN A 119 3.68 -13.56 -13.78
CA ASN A 119 4.07 -12.34 -13.07
C ASN A 119 3.24 -12.22 -11.79
N ALA A 120 1.94 -12.53 -11.84
CA ALA A 120 1.10 -12.62 -10.64
C ALA A 120 1.59 -13.71 -9.67
N VAL A 121 1.92 -14.93 -10.12
CA VAL A 121 2.48 -15.98 -9.26
C VAL A 121 3.81 -15.55 -8.64
N ALA A 122 4.69 -14.92 -9.43
CA ALA A 122 5.99 -14.44 -8.96
C ALA A 122 5.84 -13.30 -7.96
N ASP A 123 4.94 -12.36 -8.22
CA ASP A 123 4.59 -11.24 -7.35
C ASP A 123 3.94 -11.73 -6.05
N ILE A 124 2.91 -12.58 -6.14
CA ILE A 124 2.27 -13.21 -4.99
C ILE A 124 3.31 -13.99 -4.18
N ARG A 125 4.22 -14.73 -4.81
CA ARG A 125 5.27 -15.44 -4.06
C ARG A 125 6.24 -14.46 -3.39
N GLY A 126 6.81 -13.55 -4.16
CA GLY A 126 7.95 -12.72 -3.77
C GLY A 126 7.57 -11.53 -2.91
N ASN A 127 6.59 -10.76 -3.36
CA ASN A 127 6.23 -9.46 -2.80
C ASN A 127 5.06 -9.54 -1.80
N ILE A 128 4.26 -10.61 -1.84
CA ILE A 128 3.06 -10.75 -1.00
C ILE A 128 3.26 -11.85 0.07
N ARG A 129 3.38 -13.11 -0.36
CA ARG A 129 3.47 -14.28 0.52
C ARG A 129 4.72 -14.28 1.38
N ASN A 130 5.90 -13.96 0.82
CA ASN A 130 7.15 -13.97 1.59
C ASN A 130 7.14 -13.01 2.79
N PRO A 131 6.70 -11.74 2.65
CA PRO A 131 6.46 -10.88 3.81
C PRO A 131 5.54 -11.54 4.85
N TRP A 132 4.40 -12.08 4.41
CA TRP A 132 3.44 -12.70 5.31
C TRP A 132 3.94 -13.97 6.01
N VAL A 133 4.82 -14.76 5.39
CA VAL A 133 5.52 -15.88 6.05
C VAL A 133 6.36 -15.34 7.20
N THR A 134 7.11 -14.26 6.96
CA THR A 134 7.92 -13.60 8.00
C THR A 134 7.04 -13.04 9.13
N CYS A 135 5.90 -12.43 8.78
CA CYS A 135 4.92 -11.93 9.74
C CYS A 135 4.36 -13.07 10.61
N ARG A 136 3.93 -14.18 9.99
CA ARG A 136 3.40 -15.35 10.71
C ARG A 136 4.43 -15.89 11.70
N ASP A 137 5.67 -16.04 11.28
CA ASP A 137 6.72 -16.57 12.15
C ASP A 137 7.05 -15.58 13.27
N TRP A 138 7.02 -14.27 13.00
CA TRP A 138 7.15 -13.23 14.02
C TRP A 138 6.00 -13.25 15.04
N VAL A 139 4.75 -13.38 14.61
CA VAL A 139 3.57 -13.51 15.49
C VAL A 139 3.65 -14.79 16.33
N LYS A 140 4.07 -15.93 15.74
CA LYS A 140 4.30 -17.19 16.48
C LYS A 140 5.34 -17.03 17.58
N ASN A 141 6.41 -16.27 17.33
CA ASN A 141 7.40 -15.96 18.37
C ASN A 141 6.79 -15.14 19.52
N GLN A 142 5.90 -14.19 19.22
CA GLN A 142 5.19 -13.42 20.25
C GLN A 142 4.22 -14.29 21.08
N LEU A 143 3.54 -15.26 20.46
CA LEU A 143 2.70 -16.24 21.16
C LEU A 143 3.48 -17.06 22.19
N GLY A 144 4.75 -17.38 21.89
CA GLY A 144 5.65 -18.11 22.80
C GLY A 144 6.18 -17.29 23.97
N ASN A 145 5.98 -15.96 23.98
CA ASN A 145 6.55 -15.07 24.97
C ASN A 145 5.79 -15.11 26.30
N ARG A 146 6.15 -16.06 27.17
CA ARG A 146 5.52 -16.23 28.50
C ARG A 146 5.73 -15.08 29.47
N ARG A 147 6.73 -14.21 29.25
CA ARG A 147 7.06 -13.10 30.16
C ARG A 147 6.20 -11.85 29.92
N LYS A 148 5.54 -11.75 28.77
CA LYS A 148 4.70 -10.60 28.39
C LYS A 148 3.28 -11.09 28.04
N PRO A 149 2.40 -11.32 29.04
CA PRO A 149 1.07 -11.90 28.82
C PRO A 149 0.21 -11.06 27.87
N ASP A 150 0.28 -9.73 27.95
CA ASP A 150 -0.46 -8.83 27.05
C ASP A 150 -0.01 -9.00 25.60
N LEU A 151 1.29 -9.12 25.37
CA LEU A 151 1.84 -9.34 24.03
C LEU A 151 1.33 -10.66 23.42
N ARG A 152 1.25 -11.72 24.24
CA ARG A 152 0.68 -13.00 23.84
C ARG A 152 -0.81 -12.90 23.54
N LYS A 153 -1.56 -12.11 24.32
CA LYS A 153 -2.99 -11.84 24.06
C LYS A 153 -3.15 -11.19 22.67
N TYR A 154 -2.45 -10.09 22.41
CA TYR A 154 -2.51 -9.44 21.09
C TYR A 154 -2.12 -10.39 19.96
N ALA A 155 -1.05 -11.18 20.13
CA ALA A 155 -0.64 -12.15 19.11
C ALA A 155 -1.69 -13.25 18.85
N THR A 156 -2.48 -13.61 19.88
CA THR A 156 -3.60 -14.55 19.75
C THR A 156 -4.72 -13.95 18.93
N ASP A 157 -5.07 -12.68 19.19
CA ASP A 157 -6.11 -11.97 18.45
C ASP A 157 -5.70 -11.77 16.98
N ILE A 158 -4.43 -11.43 16.72
CA ILE A 158 -3.87 -11.35 15.37
C ILE A 158 -3.98 -12.69 14.65
N THR A 159 -3.67 -13.80 15.31
CA THR A 159 -3.81 -15.14 14.71
C THR A 159 -5.24 -15.42 14.27
N ARG A 160 -6.25 -14.92 15.00
CA ARG A 160 -7.66 -15.03 14.59
C ARG A 160 -7.95 -14.13 13.38
N LEU A 161 -7.50 -12.88 13.42
CA LEU A 161 -7.68 -11.92 12.32
C LEU A 161 -7.09 -12.42 11.01
N LEU A 162 -5.88 -13.00 11.02
CA LEU A 162 -5.27 -13.58 9.83
C LEU A 162 -6.06 -14.77 9.25
N GLY A 163 -6.92 -15.39 10.06
CA GLY A 163 -7.83 -16.46 9.63
C GLY A 163 -9.07 -15.96 8.89
N ILE A 164 -9.44 -14.69 9.02
CA ILE A 164 -10.66 -14.12 8.43
C ILE A 164 -10.39 -12.97 7.45
N LEU A 165 -9.26 -12.28 7.56
CA LEU A 165 -8.97 -11.09 6.78
C LEU A 165 -8.61 -11.46 5.32
N PRO A 166 -9.36 -10.97 4.31
CA PRO A 166 -9.13 -11.33 2.90
C PRO A 166 -7.84 -10.69 2.38
N TRP A 167 -6.99 -11.45 1.70
CA TRP A 167 -5.62 -10.99 1.42
C TRP A 167 -5.51 -9.93 0.30
N ASN A 168 -6.40 -9.95 -0.69
CA ASN A 168 -6.32 -9.08 -1.86
C ASN A 168 -7.56 -8.21 -2.07
N THR A 169 -8.30 -7.93 -0.99
CA THR A 169 -9.36 -6.92 -1.01
C THR A 169 -8.76 -5.56 -0.68
N LEU A 170 -9.35 -4.49 -1.21
CA LEU A 170 -8.92 -3.12 -0.91
C LEU A 170 -9.23 -2.79 0.55
N LYS A 171 -8.38 -1.98 1.20
CA LYS A 171 -8.64 -1.47 2.55
C LYS A 171 -9.80 -0.47 2.52
N ARG A 172 -11.03 -0.95 2.72
CA ARG A 172 -12.23 -0.10 2.74
C ARG A 172 -12.18 0.88 3.92
N GLY A 173 -12.66 2.10 3.66
CA GLY A 173 -12.61 3.21 4.61
C GLY A 173 -11.25 3.92 4.72
N LEU A 174 -10.22 3.47 3.99
CA LEU A 174 -8.94 4.18 3.92
C LEU A 174 -8.72 4.80 2.53
N SER A 175 -8.09 5.97 2.51
CA SER A 175 -7.96 6.85 1.34
C SER A 175 -7.13 6.28 0.19
N ASP A 176 -6.14 5.44 0.47
CA ASP A 176 -5.21 4.93 -0.55
C ASP A 176 -5.76 3.76 -1.38
N ALA A 177 -6.88 3.17 -0.94
CA ALA A 177 -7.48 1.96 -1.50
C ALA A 177 -6.46 0.84 -1.79
N SER A 178 -5.34 0.76 -1.06
CA SER A 178 -4.35 -0.29 -1.30
C SER A 178 -4.86 -1.64 -0.81
N PRO A 179 -4.36 -2.77 -1.34
CA PRO A 179 -4.85 -4.09 -0.94
C PRO A 179 -4.38 -4.44 0.47
N ILE A 180 -5.21 -5.16 1.22
CA ILE A 180 -5.00 -5.56 2.62
C ILE A 180 -3.63 -6.21 2.87
N HIS A 181 -3.07 -6.96 1.91
CA HIS A 181 -1.76 -7.57 2.09
C HIS A 181 -0.64 -6.54 2.33
N SER A 182 -0.85 -5.26 2.01
CA SER A 182 0.08 -4.16 2.33
C SER A 182 0.32 -4.01 3.84
N LEU A 183 -0.67 -4.37 4.68
CA LEU A 183 -0.62 -4.30 6.15
C LEU A 183 0.44 -5.22 6.80
N SER A 184 1.09 -6.10 6.02
CA SER A 184 2.16 -6.99 6.52
C SER A 184 3.29 -6.23 7.25
N ARG A 185 3.52 -4.96 6.90
CA ARG A 185 4.58 -4.14 7.52
C ARG A 185 4.37 -3.85 8.99
N PHE A 186 3.13 -3.84 9.48
CA PHE A 186 2.85 -3.70 10.92
C PHE A 186 3.32 -4.94 11.69
N LEU A 187 3.14 -6.13 11.12
CA LEU A 187 3.44 -7.41 11.77
C LEU A 187 4.90 -7.84 11.57
N GLY A 188 5.80 -7.19 12.29
CA GLY A 188 7.21 -7.53 12.23
C GLY A 188 8.09 -6.40 12.71
N THR A 189 9.19 -6.22 12.00
CA THR A 189 10.20 -5.23 12.35
C THR A 189 10.68 -4.40 11.16
N ARG A 190 9.91 -4.43 10.07
CA ARG A 190 10.21 -3.67 8.85
C ARG A 190 9.87 -2.20 9.07
N TRP A 191 10.57 -1.32 8.37
CA TRP A 191 10.20 0.09 8.27
C TRP A 191 8.79 0.24 7.74
N LEU A 192 8.02 1.16 8.34
CA LEU A 192 6.75 1.62 7.81
C LEU A 192 7.00 2.50 6.58
N SER A 193 6.12 2.39 5.60
CA SER A 193 6.08 3.23 4.40
C SER A 193 5.08 4.37 4.54
N SER A 194 5.08 5.29 3.59
CA SER A 194 4.09 6.38 3.48
C SER A 194 2.66 5.88 3.62
N THR A 195 2.31 4.80 2.91
CA THR A 195 1.02 4.13 3.00
C THR A 195 0.68 3.71 4.43
N ASP A 196 1.60 3.04 5.12
CA ASP A 196 1.34 2.56 6.49
C ASP A 196 1.19 3.75 7.48
N ILE A 197 1.92 4.84 7.25
CA ILE A 197 1.79 6.05 8.07
C ILE A 197 0.45 6.74 7.79
N ASN A 198 0.06 6.85 6.52
CA ASN A 198 -1.24 7.40 6.11
C ASN A 198 -2.39 6.63 6.77
N ASP A 199 -2.34 5.30 6.79
CA ASP A 199 -3.32 4.47 7.51
C ASP A 199 -3.44 4.86 9.00
N MET A 200 -2.30 5.08 9.67
CA MET A 200 -2.28 5.46 11.09
C MET A 200 -2.83 6.87 11.34
N VAL A 201 -2.50 7.83 10.47
CA VAL A 201 -2.98 9.22 10.63
C VAL A 201 -4.43 9.38 10.18
N GLU A 202 -4.91 8.56 9.25
CA GLU A 202 -6.32 8.49 8.86
C GLU A 202 -7.19 7.98 10.02
N MET A 203 -6.75 6.91 10.71
CA MET A 203 -7.40 6.46 11.95
C MET A 203 -7.45 7.55 13.03
N LEU A 204 -6.42 8.41 13.11
CA LEU A 204 -6.42 9.55 14.01
C LEU A 204 -7.40 10.64 13.55
N SER A 205 -7.46 10.93 12.25
CA SER A 205 -8.39 11.87 11.64
C SER A 205 -9.85 11.48 11.88
N GLU A 206 -10.20 10.21 11.67
CA GLU A 206 -11.54 9.67 11.96
C GLU A 206 -11.91 9.84 13.44
N ARG A 207 -10.96 9.58 14.35
CA ARG A 207 -11.18 9.75 15.79
C ARG A 207 -11.38 11.22 16.17
N ILE A 208 -10.67 12.15 15.52
CA ILE A 208 -10.85 13.60 15.71
C ILE A 208 -12.22 14.04 15.18
N ALA A 209 -12.62 13.56 14.01
CA ALA A 209 -13.93 13.88 13.42
C ALA A 209 -15.09 13.40 14.29
N ALA A 210 -14.91 12.27 15.00
CA ALA A 210 -15.88 11.75 15.95
C ALA A 210 -15.89 12.48 17.31
N ASP A 211 -14.93 13.35 17.59
CA ASP A 211 -14.81 14.10 18.86
C ASP A 211 -15.26 15.56 18.65
N PRO A 212 -16.43 15.97 19.16
CA PRO A 212 -16.99 17.30 18.90
C PRO A 212 -16.11 18.46 19.37
N ASP A 213 -15.25 18.25 20.37
CA ASP A 213 -14.36 19.30 20.89
C ASP A 213 -13.13 19.49 20.00
N LEU A 214 -12.77 18.48 19.21
CA LEU A 214 -11.62 18.50 18.31
C LEU A 214 -12.01 18.69 16.84
N ALA A 215 -13.24 18.33 16.48
CA ALA A 215 -13.79 18.50 15.15
C ALA A 215 -13.76 19.99 14.75
N GLY A 216 -12.93 20.32 13.76
CA GLY A 216 -12.71 21.71 13.31
C GLY A 216 -11.72 22.51 14.15
N ALA A 217 -11.19 21.97 15.25
CA ALA A 217 -10.09 22.57 16.01
C ALA A 217 -8.73 21.98 15.64
N VAL A 218 -8.72 20.71 15.21
CA VAL A 218 -7.52 19.99 14.81
C VAL A 218 -7.71 19.35 13.46
N ARG A 219 -6.71 19.51 12.62
CA ARG A 219 -6.63 18.92 11.29
C ARG A 219 -5.40 18.03 11.19
N VAL A 220 -5.59 16.83 10.64
CA VAL A 220 -4.51 15.89 10.39
C VAL A 220 -4.35 15.75 8.89
N GLU A 221 -3.13 15.95 8.40
CA GLU A 221 -2.81 15.79 6.99
C GLU A 221 -1.90 14.57 6.77
N MET A 222 -2.02 14.00 5.57
CA MET A 222 -1.25 12.84 5.13
C MET A 222 0.20 13.22 4.80
N VAL A 223 1.08 12.23 4.69
CA VAL A 223 2.53 12.46 4.48
C VAL A 223 2.85 13.22 3.18
N GLU A 224 1.94 13.21 2.22
CA GLU A 224 2.05 13.95 0.95
C GLU A 224 2.02 15.47 1.16
N PHE A 225 1.47 15.96 2.27
CA PHE A 225 1.43 17.39 2.57
C PHE A 225 2.83 18.01 2.57
N THR A 226 3.78 17.43 3.32
CA THR A 226 5.17 17.93 3.39
C THR A 226 5.87 17.89 2.02
N ALA A 227 5.61 16.84 1.23
CA ALA A 227 6.18 16.71 -0.12
C ALA A 227 5.64 17.79 -1.08
N ARG A 228 4.33 18.06 -1.04
CA ARG A 228 3.69 19.13 -1.81
C ARG A 228 4.19 20.50 -1.38
N LEU A 229 4.33 20.72 -0.07
CA LEU A 229 4.85 21.95 0.48
C LEU A 229 6.28 22.23 0.02
N THR A 230 7.13 21.21 0.04
CA THR A 230 8.51 21.28 -0.45
C THR A 230 8.56 21.59 -1.94
N THR A 231 7.67 20.98 -2.72
CA THR A 231 7.57 21.25 -4.15
C THR A 231 7.20 22.71 -4.41
N ALA A 232 6.21 23.23 -3.69
CA ALA A 232 5.80 24.64 -3.79
C ALA A 232 6.92 25.59 -3.36
N PHE A 233 7.60 25.31 -2.26
CA PHE A 233 8.74 26.09 -1.79
C PHE A 233 9.86 26.15 -2.84
N ARG A 234 10.18 25.05 -3.52
CA ARG A 234 11.19 25.02 -4.59
C ARG A 234 10.79 25.85 -5.81
N GLN A 235 9.49 26.08 -6.03
CA GLN A 235 8.95 26.84 -7.17
C GLN A 235 8.67 28.31 -6.84
N ARG A 236 8.87 28.75 -5.58
CA ARG A 236 8.48 30.08 -5.09
C ARG A 236 9.08 31.28 -5.85
N GLU A 237 10.19 31.08 -6.56
CA GLU A 237 10.84 32.15 -7.35
C GLU A 237 10.25 32.29 -8.76
N SER A 238 9.63 31.23 -9.29
CA SER A 238 9.10 31.18 -10.65
C SER A 238 7.57 31.20 -10.71
N VAL A 239 6.90 30.97 -9.59
CA VAL A 239 5.46 30.80 -9.51
C VAL A 239 4.93 31.57 -8.29
N ASP A 240 3.99 32.48 -8.53
CA ASP A 240 3.31 33.20 -7.44
C ASP A 240 2.42 32.23 -6.66
N TYR A 241 2.70 32.12 -5.36
CA TYR A 241 1.96 31.26 -4.44
C TYR A 241 0.46 31.57 -4.42
N HIS A 242 0.06 32.84 -4.52
CA HIS A 242 -1.33 33.30 -4.42
C HIS A 242 -2.13 33.07 -5.71
N GLU A 243 -1.47 33.05 -6.86
CA GLU A 243 -2.14 32.94 -8.17
C GLU A 243 -2.13 31.50 -8.73
N ALA A 244 -1.12 30.69 -8.38
CA ALA A 244 -0.91 29.40 -9.02
C ALA A 244 -1.99 28.37 -8.68
N GLN A 245 -2.68 27.85 -9.70
CA GLN A 245 -3.74 26.86 -9.49
C GLN A 245 -3.23 25.56 -8.83
N GLY A 246 -2.01 25.13 -9.15
CA GLY A 246 -1.38 23.96 -8.54
C GLY A 246 -1.11 24.11 -7.04
N MET A 247 -1.09 25.34 -6.51
CA MET A 247 -0.87 25.63 -5.08
C MET A 247 -2.18 25.94 -4.33
N ARG A 248 -3.34 25.94 -5.01
CA ARG A 248 -4.63 26.28 -4.42
C ARG A 248 -4.95 25.46 -3.17
N TRP A 249 -4.66 24.16 -3.18
CA TRP A 249 -4.91 23.30 -2.03
C TRP A 249 -4.11 23.72 -0.79
N LEU A 250 -2.81 24.04 -0.96
CA LEU A 250 -1.97 24.54 0.13
C LEU A 250 -2.44 25.91 0.66
N ARG A 251 -3.03 26.74 -0.22
CA ARG A 251 -3.60 28.02 0.17
C ARG A 251 -4.83 27.86 1.04
N VAL A 252 -5.81 27.10 0.55
CA VAL A 252 -7.04 26.81 1.30
C VAL A 252 -6.71 26.19 2.65
N LEU A 253 -5.78 25.22 2.69
CA LEU A 253 -5.32 24.64 3.95
C LEU A 253 -4.70 25.68 4.89
N GLY A 254 -3.88 26.59 4.38
CA GLY A 254 -3.31 27.68 5.19
C GLY A 254 -4.37 28.69 5.65
N GLU A 255 -5.33 29.02 4.81
CA GLU A 255 -6.48 29.87 5.16
C GLU A 255 -7.33 29.23 6.26
N ASP A 256 -7.60 27.92 6.17
CA ASP A 256 -8.32 27.17 7.21
C ASP A 256 -7.55 27.24 8.55
N ILE A 257 -6.25 26.91 8.55
CA ILE A 257 -5.42 26.88 9.76
C ILE A 257 -5.27 28.27 10.37
N PHE A 258 -4.85 29.27 9.58
CA PHE A 258 -4.50 30.59 10.09
C PHE A 258 -5.71 31.53 10.24
N GLY A 259 -6.76 31.29 9.47
CA GLY A 259 -8.02 32.04 9.48
C GLY A 259 -9.04 31.51 10.46
N ASN A 260 -9.22 30.19 10.56
CA ASN A 260 -10.17 29.58 11.50
C ASN A 260 -9.52 29.22 12.84
N GLY A 261 -8.19 29.27 12.94
CA GLY A 261 -7.46 28.98 14.17
C GLY A 261 -7.27 27.49 14.43
N GLU A 262 -7.31 26.66 13.40
CA GLU A 262 -7.07 25.21 13.53
C GLU A 262 -5.60 24.92 13.84
N ARG A 263 -5.34 23.79 14.51
CA ARG A 263 -4.01 23.19 14.58
C ARG A 263 -3.84 22.15 13.49
N LEU A 264 -2.67 22.13 12.86
CA LEU A 264 -2.33 21.12 11.86
C LEU A 264 -1.32 20.13 12.42
N ILE A 265 -1.56 18.84 12.21
CA ILE A 265 -0.64 17.76 12.58
C ILE A 265 -0.37 16.90 11.35
N THR A 266 0.89 16.52 11.15
CA THR A 266 1.30 15.58 10.09
C THR A 266 2.48 14.74 10.55
N VAL A 267 2.69 13.62 9.87
CA VAL A 267 3.95 12.89 9.92
C VAL A 267 4.71 13.15 8.62
N ALA A 268 6.01 13.42 8.70
CA ALA A 268 6.84 13.79 7.55
C ALA A 268 8.02 12.82 7.38
N PRO A 269 8.35 12.44 6.14
CA PRO A 269 9.59 11.72 5.84
C PRO A 269 10.78 12.69 5.77
N LEU A 270 11.91 12.33 6.37
CA LEU A 270 13.14 13.15 6.27
C LEU A 270 14.02 12.85 5.05
N SER A 271 13.68 11.85 4.24
CA SER A 271 14.54 11.36 3.15
C SER A 271 14.96 12.46 2.17
N ASP A 272 14.12 13.46 1.96
CA ASP A 272 14.36 14.55 1.01
C ASP A 272 15.23 15.68 1.58
N TYR A 273 15.54 15.65 2.88
CA TYR A 273 16.25 16.72 3.59
C TYR A 273 17.65 16.29 4.05
N ASN A 274 17.81 15.03 4.45
CA ASN A 274 19.09 14.52 4.97
C ASN A 274 19.49 13.15 4.38
N ASN A 275 18.77 12.63 3.38
CA ASN A 275 18.96 11.28 2.80
C ASN A 275 18.76 10.12 3.80
N GLU A 276 18.17 10.39 4.98
CA GLU A 276 17.86 9.36 5.96
C GLU A 276 16.42 8.92 5.80
N LYS A 277 16.21 7.60 5.80
CA LYS A 277 14.87 7.07 6.02
C LYS A 277 14.58 7.37 7.48
N HIS A 278 13.67 8.29 7.78
CA HIS A 278 13.26 8.61 9.14
C HIS A 278 11.89 9.30 9.09
N TRP A 279 11.08 9.07 10.11
CA TRP A 279 9.74 9.63 10.25
C TRP A 279 9.70 10.55 11.46
N VAL A 280 9.16 11.75 11.27
CA VAL A 280 9.03 12.77 12.33
C VAL A 280 7.61 13.29 12.39
N THR A 281 7.22 13.86 13.52
CA THR A 281 5.94 14.53 13.68
C THR A 281 6.13 16.03 13.57
N ILE A 282 5.21 16.68 12.88
CA ILE A 282 5.16 18.12 12.77
C ILE A 282 3.79 18.58 13.25
N GLU A 283 3.78 19.60 14.10
CA GLU A 283 2.57 20.33 14.47
C GLU A 283 2.77 21.80 14.11
N VAL A 284 1.74 22.41 13.52
CA VAL A 284 1.66 23.84 13.28
C VAL A 284 0.50 24.37 14.11
N ASP A 285 0.82 25.16 15.12
CA ASP A 285 -0.15 25.74 16.04
C ASP A 285 -0.33 27.23 15.74
N ARG A 286 -1.53 27.61 15.32
CA ARG A 286 -1.88 29.00 15.05
C ARG A 286 -1.91 29.85 16.32
N ALA A 287 -2.42 29.33 17.43
CA ALA A 287 -2.63 30.11 18.66
C ALA A 287 -1.30 30.67 19.18
N GLU A 288 -0.25 29.88 19.07
CA GLU A 288 1.10 30.26 19.51
C GLU A 288 1.99 30.74 18.33
N THR A 289 1.51 30.60 17.09
CA THR A 289 2.28 30.82 15.85
C THR A 289 3.56 29.99 15.81
N LEU A 290 3.48 28.74 16.29
CA LEU A 290 4.63 27.85 16.46
C LEU A 290 4.64 26.72 15.45
N PHE A 291 5.85 26.46 14.96
CA PHE A 291 6.21 25.21 14.29
C PHE A 291 6.86 24.27 15.32
N HIS A 292 6.17 23.18 15.64
CA HIS A 292 6.63 22.15 16.56
C HIS A 292 7.21 20.95 15.80
N TYR A 293 8.42 20.54 16.17
CA TYR A 293 9.12 19.40 15.57
C TYR A 293 9.35 18.28 16.58
N GLY A 294 8.87 17.08 16.26
CA GLY A 294 8.96 15.90 17.09
C GLY A 294 9.78 14.80 16.45
N ASP A 295 10.98 14.57 16.98
CA ASP A 295 11.90 13.53 16.53
C ASP A 295 12.16 12.52 17.64
N SER A 296 12.00 11.23 17.37
CA SER A 296 12.27 10.18 18.33
C SER A 296 13.77 9.93 18.57
N LEU A 297 14.65 10.33 17.64
CA LEU A 297 16.10 10.30 17.81
C LEU A 297 16.66 11.51 18.56
N LYS A 298 15.81 12.52 18.83
CA LYS A 298 16.17 13.77 19.52
C LYS A 298 17.14 14.66 18.74
N ASP A 299 17.18 14.48 17.42
CA ASP A 299 17.91 15.37 16.54
C ASP A 299 17.18 16.70 16.35
N ASP A 300 17.93 17.74 15.99
CA ASP A 300 17.38 19.04 15.65
C ASP A 300 16.65 19.00 14.29
N VAL A 301 15.66 19.89 14.11
CA VAL A 301 14.97 20.01 12.82
C VAL A 301 15.96 20.37 11.70
N PRO A 302 15.93 19.68 10.55
CA PRO A 302 16.71 20.08 9.39
C PRO A 302 16.37 21.52 8.97
N ALA A 303 17.39 22.38 8.83
CA ALA A 303 17.19 23.79 8.49
C ALA A 303 16.38 23.99 7.20
N SER A 304 16.55 23.10 6.22
CA SER A 304 15.81 23.10 4.96
C SER A 304 14.32 22.78 5.14
N LEU A 305 13.98 21.82 6.00
CA LEU A 305 12.59 21.52 6.37
C LEU A 305 11.95 22.71 7.10
N CYS A 306 12.69 23.30 8.04
CA CYS A 306 12.22 24.48 8.77
C CYS A 306 11.90 25.65 7.82
N GLN A 307 12.79 25.97 6.88
CA GLN A 307 12.57 27.03 5.87
C GLN A 307 11.32 26.78 5.02
N VAL A 308 11.03 25.53 4.66
CA VAL A 308 9.83 25.16 3.88
C VAL A 308 8.55 25.53 4.65
N TYR A 309 8.48 25.17 5.93
CA TYR A 309 7.32 25.46 6.77
C TYR A 309 7.23 26.94 7.10
N GLU A 310 8.32 27.59 7.50
CA GLU A 310 8.35 29.02 7.79
C GLU A 310 7.91 29.87 6.60
N TRP A 311 8.39 29.53 5.38
CA TRP A 311 7.94 30.20 4.17
C TRP A 311 6.44 30.05 3.97
N TRP A 312 5.89 28.83 4.04
CA TRP A 312 4.47 28.62 3.83
C TRP A 312 3.63 29.35 4.88
N MET A 313 3.97 29.23 6.16
CA MET A 313 3.28 29.92 7.25
C MET A 313 3.33 31.44 7.05
N SER A 314 4.45 32.01 6.58
CA SER A 314 4.58 33.44 6.31
C SER A 314 3.68 33.95 5.18
N GLN A 315 3.13 33.05 4.34
CA GLN A 315 2.13 33.43 3.33
C GLN A 315 0.75 33.69 3.96
N HIS A 316 0.51 33.24 5.19
CA HIS A 316 -0.80 33.26 5.86
C HIS A 316 -0.84 34.09 7.14
N THR A 317 0.31 34.50 7.66
CA THR A 317 0.39 35.33 8.86
C THR A 317 1.56 36.30 8.80
N VAL A 318 1.36 37.50 9.36
CA VAL A 318 2.41 38.50 9.57
C VAL A 318 3.12 38.35 10.93
N SER A 319 2.54 37.56 11.83
CA SER A 319 3.12 37.30 13.15
C SER A 319 4.46 36.55 13.01
N PRO A 320 5.45 36.86 13.87
CA PRO A 320 6.69 36.10 13.92
C PRO A 320 6.40 34.61 14.15
N ILE A 321 7.05 33.76 13.36
CA ILE A 321 6.91 32.31 13.47
C ILE A 321 7.95 31.82 14.47
N GLY A 322 7.48 31.24 15.57
CA GLY A 322 8.35 30.61 16.54
C GLY A 322 8.60 29.13 16.22
N ARG A 323 9.58 28.56 16.90
CA ARG A 323 9.94 27.14 16.79
C ARG A 323 9.82 26.52 18.17
N GLY A 324 9.29 25.31 18.22
CA GLY A 324 9.22 24.52 19.44
C GLY A 324 9.57 23.06 19.19
N THR A 325 9.81 22.34 20.28
CA THR A 325 10.02 20.90 20.26
C THR A 325 8.72 20.21 20.64
N LEU A 326 8.24 19.32 19.77
CA LEU A 326 7.13 18.45 20.12
C LEU A 326 7.65 17.31 21.02
N PRO A 327 7.09 17.09 22.20
CA PRO A 327 7.46 15.96 23.03
C PRO A 327 7.26 14.61 22.34
N THR A 328 8.30 13.76 22.31
CA THR A 328 8.30 12.42 21.70
C THR A 328 8.95 11.37 22.63
N SER A 329 8.66 10.10 22.40
CA SER A 329 9.46 9.01 22.97
C SER A 329 10.86 8.93 22.36
N THR A 330 11.82 8.40 23.11
CA THR A 330 13.18 8.14 22.59
C THR A 330 13.24 6.80 21.87
N GLN A 331 13.71 6.83 20.63
CA GLN A 331 14.01 5.66 19.82
C GLN A 331 15.38 5.11 20.16
N THR A 332 15.50 3.78 20.25
CA THR A 332 16.80 3.11 20.47
C THR A 332 17.11 2.04 19.43
N ASP A 333 16.31 1.95 18.36
CA ASP A 333 16.59 1.10 17.20
C ASP A 333 16.60 1.90 15.90
N GLY A 334 16.84 1.25 14.76
CA GLY A 334 16.82 1.89 13.45
C GLY A 334 15.59 1.53 12.63
N ARG A 335 14.38 1.42 13.20
CA ARG A 335 13.16 1.11 12.43
C ARG A 335 11.83 1.50 13.08
N SER A 336 11.84 1.94 14.34
CA SER A 336 10.64 2.24 15.12
C SER A 336 10.10 3.66 14.91
N CYS A 337 10.82 4.53 14.21
CA CYS A 337 10.46 5.94 14.00
C CYS A 337 9.03 6.15 13.53
N GLY A 338 8.53 5.35 12.58
CA GLY A 338 7.15 5.49 12.09
C GLY A 338 6.09 5.31 13.17
N MET A 339 6.24 4.29 14.03
CA MET A 339 5.31 4.06 15.15
C MET A 339 5.40 5.16 16.20
N LEU A 340 6.61 5.65 16.47
CA LEU A 340 6.86 6.68 17.47
C LEU A 340 6.39 8.07 17.01
N ALA A 341 6.59 8.41 15.73
CA ALA A 341 6.06 9.62 15.12
C ALA A 341 4.52 9.61 15.16
N ALA A 342 3.89 8.53 14.70
CA ALA A 342 2.43 8.44 14.78
C ALA A 342 1.90 8.54 16.24
N ASN A 343 2.62 7.97 17.22
CA ASN A 343 2.25 8.14 18.63
C ASN A 343 2.40 9.59 19.13
N ALA A 344 3.46 10.29 18.71
CA ALA A 344 3.62 11.71 19.03
C ALA A 344 2.50 12.55 18.41
N ALA A 345 2.07 12.25 17.18
CA ALA A 345 0.91 12.87 16.56
C ALA A 345 -0.37 12.65 17.39
N VAL A 346 -0.65 11.39 17.77
CA VAL A 346 -1.81 11.07 18.64
C VAL A 346 -1.75 11.83 19.96
N ARG A 347 -0.56 11.97 20.56
CA ARG A 347 -0.41 12.67 21.84
C ARG A 347 -0.55 14.20 21.71
N ALA A 348 -0.11 14.79 20.60
CA ALA A 348 -0.31 16.22 20.32
C ALA A 348 -1.81 16.57 20.27
N VAL A 349 -2.63 15.62 19.80
CA VAL A 349 -4.10 15.72 19.80
C VAL A 349 -4.68 15.40 21.17
N TYR A 350 -4.24 14.29 21.79
CA TYR A 350 -4.75 13.76 23.05
C TYR A 350 -3.63 13.71 24.10
N PRO A 351 -3.35 14.81 24.84
CA PRO A 351 -2.20 14.91 25.76
C PRO A 351 -2.15 13.85 26.87
N THR A 352 -3.30 13.28 27.21
CA THR A 352 -3.45 12.19 28.19
C THR A 352 -2.98 10.83 27.67
N THR A 353 -2.79 10.68 26.35
CA THR A 353 -2.29 9.46 25.73
C THR A 353 -0.82 9.23 26.13
N PRO A 354 -0.45 8.08 26.73
CA PRO A 354 0.91 7.85 27.17
C PRO A 354 1.87 7.76 25.98
N PHE A 355 3.12 8.19 26.21
CA PHE A 355 4.21 7.95 25.29
C PHE A 355 4.48 6.47 25.12
N MET A 356 4.55 6.04 23.86
CA MET A 356 4.91 4.69 23.48
C MET A 356 6.34 4.38 23.92
N GLN A 357 6.50 3.42 24.82
CA GLN A 357 7.83 2.99 25.26
C GLN A 357 8.46 2.04 24.23
N GLN A 358 9.76 2.18 23.99
CA GLN A 358 10.49 1.44 22.96
C GLN A 358 10.40 -0.09 23.16
N GLU A 359 10.44 -0.55 24.41
CA GLU A 359 10.29 -1.96 24.79
C GLU A 359 8.90 -2.55 24.49
N ASN A 360 7.92 -1.69 24.20
CA ASN A 360 6.53 -2.04 23.92
C ASN A 360 6.16 -1.91 22.43
N ILE A 361 7.08 -1.49 21.55
CA ILE A 361 6.82 -1.32 20.10
C ILE A 361 6.20 -2.56 19.46
N ALA A 362 6.62 -3.76 19.86
CA ALA A 362 6.04 -5.00 19.34
C ALA A 362 4.56 -5.14 19.70
N ALA A 363 4.16 -4.77 20.92
CA ALA A 363 2.77 -4.80 21.34
C ALA A 363 1.94 -3.76 20.59
N GLU A 364 2.50 -2.55 20.43
CA GLU A 364 1.83 -1.44 19.74
C GLU A 364 1.65 -1.71 18.25
N ARG A 365 2.60 -2.40 17.62
CA ARG A 365 2.46 -2.91 16.25
C ARG A 365 1.31 -3.90 16.09
N LEU A 366 1.17 -4.85 17.02
CA LEU A 366 0.04 -5.80 17.01
C LEU A 366 -1.28 -5.06 17.22
N LYS A 367 -1.34 -4.13 18.20
CA LYS A 367 -2.54 -3.32 18.44
C LYS A 367 -2.93 -2.52 17.21
N MET A 368 -1.98 -1.82 16.58
CA MET A 368 -2.26 -1.01 15.40
C MET A 368 -2.77 -1.86 14.24
N PHE A 369 -2.14 -3.02 13.98
CA PHE A 369 -2.67 -3.96 12.99
C PHE A 369 -4.10 -4.40 13.32
N SER A 370 -4.36 -4.79 14.57
CA SER A 370 -5.71 -5.21 14.99
C SER A 370 -6.73 -4.11 14.78
N SER A 371 -6.41 -2.87 15.13
CA SER A 371 -7.30 -1.71 14.94
C SER A 371 -7.61 -1.50 13.45
N LEU A 372 -6.60 -1.49 12.59
CA LEU A 372 -6.78 -1.33 11.14
C LEU A 372 -7.57 -2.50 10.54
N ALA A 373 -7.24 -3.73 10.91
CA ALA A 373 -7.92 -4.92 10.39
C ALA A 373 -9.40 -4.94 10.77
N ASN A 374 -9.74 -4.61 12.02
CA ASN A 374 -11.15 -4.52 12.45
C ASN A 374 -11.87 -3.38 11.74
N TYR A 375 -11.27 -2.19 11.66
CA TYR A 375 -11.85 -1.06 10.93
C TYR A 375 -12.18 -1.43 9.47
N ILE A 376 -11.26 -2.09 8.78
CA ILE A 376 -11.48 -2.53 7.40
C ILE A 376 -12.59 -3.59 7.30
N LEU A 377 -12.65 -4.55 8.23
CA LEU A 377 -13.68 -5.58 8.25
C LEU A 377 -15.08 -4.98 8.49
N ASP A 378 -15.19 -4.02 9.42
CA ASP A 378 -16.44 -3.32 9.69
C ASP A 378 -16.92 -2.58 8.43
N ARG A 379 -16.02 -1.90 7.72
CA ARG A 379 -16.34 -1.19 6.47
C ARG A 379 -16.71 -2.11 5.30
N ILE A 380 -16.11 -3.31 5.22
CA ILE A 380 -16.51 -4.32 4.24
C ILE A 380 -17.93 -4.82 4.55
N ALA A 381 -18.23 -5.06 5.83
CA ALA A 381 -19.56 -5.52 6.25
C ALA A 381 -20.64 -4.46 5.98
N ASP A 382 -20.34 -3.18 6.21
CA ASP A 382 -21.25 -2.06 5.90
C ASP A 382 -21.59 -2.02 4.39
N GLU A 383 -20.58 -2.10 3.51
CA GLU A 383 -20.76 -2.09 2.05
C GLU A 383 -21.58 -3.30 1.56
N GLU A 384 -21.31 -4.49 2.10
CA GLU A 384 -22.08 -5.70 1.78
C GLU A 384 -23.55 -5.60 2.23
N ALA A 385 -23.81 -4.96 3.38
CA ALA A 385 -25.18 -4.72 3.85
C ALA A 385 -25.92 -3.73 2.93
N GLU A 386 -25.26 -2.65 2.53
CA GLU A 386 -25.79 -1.67 1.58
C GLU A 386 -26.13 -2.30 0.21
N ASP A 387 -25.23 -3.12 -0.33
CA ASP A 387 -25.42 -3.82 -1.61
C ASP A 387 -26.62 -4.80 -1.57
N LEU A 388 -26.91 -5.35 -0.40
CA LEU A 388 -28.07 -6.23 -0.16
C LEU A 388 -29.37 -5.46 0.11
N GLY A 389 -29.32 -4.12 0.15
CA GLY A 389 -30.47 -3.27 0.51
C GLY A 389 -30.88 -3.41 1.99
N LEU A 390 -30.00 -3.95 2.82
CA LEU A 390 -30.15 -3.98 4.27
C LEU A 390 -29.56 -2.66 4.77
N GLY A 391 -30.38 -1.60 4.84
CA GLY A 391 -29.89 -0.27 5.25
C GLY A 391 -29.02 -0.33 6.52
N SER A 392 -28.02 0.55 6.60
CA SER A 392 -27.09 0.64 7.73
C SER A 392 -27.85 0.68 9.06
N VAL A 393 -27.60 -0.29 9.94
CA VAL A 393 -28.26 -0.41 11.26
C VAL A 393 -27.71 0.60 12.25
#